data_AF-A0A4Y2H209-F1
#
_entry.id   AF-A0A4Y2H209-F1
#
_cell.length_a   1.000
_cell.length_b   1.000
_cell.length_c   1.000
_cell.angle_alpha   90.00
_cell.angle_beta   90.00
_cell.angle_gamma   90.00
#
_symmetry.space_group_name_H-M   'P 1'
#
loop_
_entity.id
_entity.type
_entity.pdbx_description
1 polymer ?
#
loop_
_entity_poly.entity_id
_entity_poly.type
_entity_poly.pdbx_seq_one_letter_code
_entity_poly.pdbx_strand_id
1 'polypeptide(L)'
;MADKSFIKTISNADIDIDNRWVVPYSPLLSKTFNAHINVESCSSVKSIKYICKYVNKGSDMAVFRIENTNVNAPPLNENDEITNYQIGRYISSNEAVWRIFGFQIHERDPAVIHLAVHLENGQRVYFTDDTALDRAINPPKTTLTEFFELCNRADAFGAFAQTLLYSEVPRYFTWAQSKNGCPASARHRLMPSFI
;
A
#
# COMPACT_ATOMS: atom_id res chain seq x y z
N MET A 1 -8.95 11.58 -37.85
CA MET A 1 -8.77 13.02 -37.57
C MET A 1 -8.15 13.60 -38.83
N ALA A 2 -8.80 14.56 -39.50
CA ALA A 2 -8.33 15.06 -40.80
C ALA A 2 -6.96 15.73 -40.65
N ASP A 3 -6.05 15.43 -41.56
CA ASP A 3 -4.71 16.01 -41.60
C ASP A 3 -4.84 17.50 -41.98
N LYS A 4 -4.68 18.37 -40.99
CA LYS A 4 -4.68 19.82 -41.17
C LYS A 4 -3.25 20.29 -40.98
N SER A 5 -2.60 20.70 -42.05
CA SER A 5 -1.32 21.38 -42.01
C SER A 5 -1.51 22.87 -42.33
N PHE A 6 -0.61 23.70 -41.82
CA PHE A 6 -0.54 25.12 -42.15
C PHE A 6 0.92 25.58 -42.22
N ILE A 7 1.20 26.50 -43.13
CA ILE A 7 2.55 27.04 -43.32
C ILE A 7 2.80 28.15 -42.31
N LYS A 8 3.95 28.09 -41.63
CA LYS A 8 4.42 29.15 -40.74
C LYS A 8 5.84 29.54 -41.11
N THR A 9 6.07 30.83 -41.37
CA THR A 9 7.41 31.36 -41.61
C THR A 9 8.14 31.52 -40.28
N ILE A 10 9.27 30.83 -40.12
CA ILE A 10 10.17 30.94 -38.97
C ILE A 10 11.57 31.26 -39.52
N SER A 11 12.16 32.38 -39.10
CA SER A 11 13.52 32.78 -39.51
C SER A 11 13.70 32.85 -41.04
N ASN A 12 12.74 33.45 -41.75
CA ASN A 12 12.70 33.56 -43.23
C ASN A 12 12.64 32.22 -44.00
N ALA A 13 12.30 31.12 -43.32
CA ALA A 13 11.99 29.84 -43.97
C ALA A 13 10.52 29.50 -43.75
N ASP A 14 9.84 29.13 -44.83
CA ASP A 14 8.48 28.61 -44.76
C ASP A 14 8.52 27.14 -44.38
N ILE A 15 7.93 26.82 -43.24
CA ILE A 15 7.89 25.46 -42.69
C ILE A 15 6.45 25.00 -42.70
N ASP A 16 6.19 23.85 -43.32
CA ASP A 16 4.89 23.18 -43.26
C ASP A 16 4.75 22.50 -41.90
N ILE A 17 3.86 23.01 -41.05
CA ILE A 17 3.60 22.48 -39.72
C ILE A 17 2.33 21.65 -39.79
N ASP A 18 2.47 20.37 -39.47
CA ASP A 18 1.35 19.45 -39.35
C ASP A 18 1.11 18.99 -37.89
N ASN A 19 0.10 18.13 -37.72
CA ASN A 19 -0.26 17.57 -36.42
C ASN A 19 0.83 16.71 -35.78
N ARG A 20 1.88 16.28 -36.50
CA ARG A 20 3.02 15.52 -35.94
C ARG A 20 3.92 16.40 -35.06
N TRP A 21 3.85 17.72 -35.24
CA TRP A 21 4.59 18.70 -34.44
C TRP A 21 3.82 19.20 -33.22
N VAL A 22 2.56 18.77 -33.05
CA VAL A 22 1.68 19.22 -31.97
C VAL A 22 1.48 18.07 -30.98
N VAL A 23 1.92 18.27 -29.73
CA VAL A 23 1.67 17.30 -28.65
C VAL A 23 0.16 17.23 -28.41
N PRO A 24 -0.46 16.04 -28.38
CA PRO A 24 -1.87 15.89 -28.06
C PRO A 24 -2.16 16.50 -26.69
N TYR A 25 -3.08 17.47 -26.63
CA TYR A 25 -3.48 18.12 -25.39
C TYR A 25 -5.00 18.04 -25.22
N SER A 26 -5.47 18.11 -23.97
CA SER A 26 -6.90 18.21 -23.67
C SER A 26 -7.28 19.68 -23.46
N PRO A 27 -8.05 20.30 -24.38
CA PRO A 27 -8.41 21.71 -24.25
C PRO A 27 -9.18 22.03 -22.97
N LEU A 28 -9.99 21.07 -22.50
CA LEU A 28 -10.72 21.19 -21.24
C LEU A 28 -9.74 21.32 -20.07
N LEU A 29 -8.83 20.36 -19.92
CA LEU A 29 -7.88 20.34 -18.81
C LEU A 29 -6.94 21.55 -18.85
N SER A 30 -6.40 21.89 -20.03
CA SER A 30 -5.50 23.04 -20.16
C SER A 30 -6.17 24.36 -19.80
N LYS A 31 -7.46 24.55 -20.14
CA LYS A 31 -8.21 25.75 -19.74
C LYS A 31 -8.55 25.75 -18.25
N THR A 32 -8.95 24.60 -17.70
CA THR A 32 -9.32 24.50 -16.28
C THR A 32 -8.16 24.82 -15.36
N PHE A 33 -6.94 24.38 -15.71
CA PHE A 33 -5.76 24.52 -14.84
C PHE A 33 -4.74 25.56 -15.32
N ASN A 34 -5.02 26.27 -16.43
CA ASN A 34 -4.12 27.23 -17.05
C ASN A 34 -2.68 26.69 -17.21
N ALA A 35 -2.55 25.44 -17.63
CA ALA A 35 -1.27 24.73 -17.74
C ALA A 35 -1.23 23.81 -18.97
N HIS A 36 -0.02 23.57 -19.49
CA HIS A 36 0.19 22.57 -20.54
C HIS A 36 0.18 21.17 -19.92
N ILE A 37 -0.89 20.41 -20.17
CA ILE A 37 -1.13 19.09 -19.54
C ILE A 37 -0.97 18.00 -20.60
N ASN A 38 0.01 17.13 -20.40
CA ASN A 38 0.16 15.89 -21.15
C ASN A 38 -0.81 14.83 -20.61
N VAL A 39 -1.60 14.20 -21.47
CA VAL A 39 -2.56 13.16 -21.09
C VAL A 39 -2.14 11.84 -21.71
N GLU A 40 -1.70 10.90 -20.86
CA GLU A 40 -1.27 9.57 -21.29
C GLU A 40 -2.27 8.51 -20.81
N SER A 41 -2.66 7.60 -21.70
CA SER A 41 -3.47 6.43 -21.32
C SER A 41 -2.54 5.32 -20.82
N CYS A 42 -2.72 4.94 -19.57
CA CYS A 42 -1.92 3.94 -18.90
C CYS A 42 -2.75 2.67 -18.67
N SER A 43 -2.38 1.56 -19.31
CA SER A 43 -3.07 0.27 -19.16
C SER A 43 -2.43 -0.68 -18.14
N SER A 44 -1.24 -0.37 -17.63
CA SER A 44 -0.52 -1.26 -16.71
C SER A 44 -0.74 -0.90 -15.24
N VAL A 45 -1.07 -1.90 -14.42
CA VAL A 45 -1.11 -1.78 -12.96
C VAL A 45 0.23 -1.28 -12.39
N LYS A 46 1.36 -1.62 -13.03
CA LYS A 46 2.69 -1.14 -12.62
C LYS A 46 2.81 0.37 -12.75
N SER A 47 2.28 0.92 -13.84
CA SER A 47 2.33 2.35 -14.15
C SER A 47 1.38 3.16 -13.26
N ILE A 48 0.19 2.65 -12.95
CA ILE A 48 -0.70 3.25 -11.94
C ILE A 48 -0.04 3.25 -10.57
N LYS A 49 0.51 2.09 -10.15
CA LYS A 49 1.26 1.98 -8.89
C LYS A 49 2.44 2.95 -8.84
N TYR A 50 3.13 3.12 -9.96
CA TYR A 50 4.24 4.06 -10.08
C TYR A 50 3.74 5.49 -9.83
N ILE A 51 2.75 5.98 -10.58
CA ILE A 51 2.21 7.34 -10.42
C ILE A 51 1.72 7.58 -8.98
N CYS A 52 0.88 6.68 -8.43
CA CYS A 52 0.38 6.80 -7.07
C CYS A 52 1.51 6.78 -6.04
N LYS A 53 2.58 6.01 -6.28
CA LYS A 53 3.79 6.04 -5.46
C LYS A 53 4.40 7.43 -5.49
N TYR A 54 4.62 8.05 -6.64
CA TYR A 54 5.28 9.36 -6.70
C TYR A 54 4.43 10.50 -6.15
N VAL A 55 3.13 10.50 -6.43
CA VAL A 55 2.20 11.52 -5.89
C VAL A 55 2.14 11.46 -4.36
N ASN A 56 2.12 10.25 -3.80
CA ASN A 56 2.02 10.05 -2.36
C ASN A 56 3.39 9.83 -1.69
N LYS A 57 4.49 9.90 -2.45
CA LYS A 57 5.86 9.88 -1.90
C LYS A 57 6.20 11.31 -1.46
N GLY A 58 5.54 11.73 -0.39
CA GLY A 58 5.96 12.91 0.38
C GLY A 58 7.23 12.60 1.17
N SER A 59 7.90 13.65 1.64
CA SER A 59 8.92 13.47 2.68
C SER A 59 8.26 12.83 3.89
N ASP A 60 8.82 11.74 4.42
CA ASP A 60 8.37 11.14 5.67
C ASP A 60 9.13 11.70 6.87
N MET A 61 10.05 12.65 6.63
CA MET A 61 10.91 13.26 7.64
C MET A 61 10.84 14.78 7.57
N ALA A 62 10.87 15.42 8.74
CA ALA A 62 10.97 16.85 8.88
C ALA A 62 12.02 17.20 9.94
N VAL A 63 12.78 18.25 9.67
CA VAL A 63 13.62 18.92 10.67
C VAL A 63 12.73 19.97 11.34
N PHE A 64 12.62 19.95 12.66
CA PHE A 64 11.87 20.93 13.42
C PHE A 64 12.70 21.47 14.58
N ARG A 65 12.50 22.76 14.88
CA ARG A 65 13.13 23.42 16.03
C ARG A 65 12.23 23.26 17.25
N ILE A 66 12.82 22.90 18.38
CA ILE A 66 12.11 22.87 19.66
C ILE A 66 12.35 24.21 20.35
N GLU A 67 11.29 24.97 20.57
CA GLU A 67 11.33 26.21 21.35
C GLU A 67 10.74 25.96 22.74
N ASN A 68 11.44 26.40 23.78
CA ASN A 68 10.92 26.37 25.14
C ASN A 68 10.11 27.65 25.39
N THR A 69 8.79 27.52 25.46
CA THR A 69 7.89 28.65 25.80
C THR A 69 7.75 28.87 27.31
N ASN A 70 8.42 28.07 28.14
CA ASN A 70 8.38 28.19 29.59
C ASN A 70 9.29 29.35 30.06
N VAL A 71 8.67 30.40 30.61
CA VAL A 71 9.36 31.59 31.15
C VAL A 71 10.32 31.24 32.31
N ASN A 72 10.09 30.12 33.00
CA ASN A 72 10.90 29.66 34.13
C ASN A 72 11.93 28.58 33.77
N ALA A 73 11.97 28.12 32.51
CA ALA A 73 12.96 27.16 32.09
C ALA A 73 14.32 27.86 31.89
N PRO A 74 15.45 27.20 32.19
CA PRO A 74 16.75 27.74 31.83
C PRO A 74 16.79 28.05 30.33
N PRO A 75 17.38 29.19 29.92
CA PRO A 75 17.48 29.55 28.51
C PRO A 75 18.18 28.42 27.74
N LEU A 76 17.56 27.98 26.65
CA LEU A 76 18.22 27.07 25.70
C LEU A 76 19.49 27.77 25.20
N ASN A 77 20.60 27.04 25.18
CA ASN A 77 21.82 27.54 24.54
C ASN A 77 21.52 27.79 23.06
N GLU A 78 21.54 29.05 22.63
CA GLU A 78 21.32 29.41 21.22
C GLU A 78 22.36 28.76 20.28
N ASN A 79 23.54 28.44 20.81
CA ASN A 79 24.65 27.85 20.07
C ASN A 79 24.62 26.31 20.00
N ASP A 80 23.64 25.65 20.62
CA ASP A 80 23.54 24.18 20.62
C ASP A 80 22.57 23.69 19.54
N GLU A 81 23.06 23.60 18.30
CA GLU A 81 22.27 23.17 17.14
C GLU A 81 21.70 21.75 17.29
N ILE A 82 22.40 20.85 18.01
CA ILE A 82 22.03 19.43 18.17
C ILE A 82 20.78 19.31 19.05
N THR A 83 20.74 20.10 20.13
CA THR A 83 19.59 20.09 21.04
C THR A 83 18.41 20.88 20.47
N ASN A 84 18.69 21.91 19.67
CA ASN A 84 17.69 22.82 19.11
C ASN A 84 16.95 22.25 17.90
N TYR A 85 17.61 21.47 17.04
CA TYR A 85 17.00 20.91 15.83
C TYR A 85 16.90 19.39 15.90
N GLN A 86 15.68 18.87 15.80
CA GLN A 86 15.42 17.44 15.77
C GLN A 86 14.90 17.02 14.41
N ILE A 87 15.26 15.80 14.02
CA ILE A 87 14.76 15.14 12.84
C ILE A 87 13.76 14.09 13.29
N GLY A 88 12.51 14.23 12.88
CA GLY A 88 11.45 13.28 13.21
C GLY A 88 10.74 12.78 11.98
N ARG A 89 10.09 11.62 12.12
CA ARG A 89 9.13 11.15 11.12
C ARG A 89 7.77 11.79 11.35
N TYR A 90 7.11 12.18 10.28
CA TYR A 90 5.75 12.72 10.33
C TYR A 90 4.82 11.98 9.38
N ILE A 91 3.52 12.03 9.68
CA ILE A 91 2.47 11.51 8.81
C ILE A 91 2.04 12.64 7.88
N SER A 92 2.13 12.41 6.57
CA SER A 92 1.70 13.42 5.58
C SER A 92 0.22 13.78 5.73
N SER A 93 -0.18 14.99 5.34
CA SER A 93 -1.58 15.44 5.46
C SER A 93 -2.56 14.48 4.79
N ASN A 94 -2.20 13.94 3.62
CA ASN A 94 -2.99 12.92 2.93
C ASN A 94 -3.13 11.66 3.78
N GLU A 95 -2.01 11.10 4.25
CA GLU A 95 -2.05 9.88 5.07
C GLU A 95 -2.82 10.08 6.40
N ALA A 96 -2.69 11.25 7.02
CA ALA A 96 -3.39 11.59 8.26
C ALA A 96 -4.91 11.62 8.04
N VAL A 97 -5.40 12.27 6.98
CA VAL A 97 -6.81 12.32 6.61
C VAL A 97 -7.35 10.90 6.36
N TRP A 98 -6.63 10.08 5.60
CA TRP A 98 -7.00 8.69 5.35
C TRP A 98 -7.12 7.87 6.63
N ARG A 99 -6.20 8.05 7.58
CA ARG A 99 -6.23 7.37 8.89
C ARG A 99 -7.38 7.87 9.78
N ILE A 100 -7.63 9.19 9.84
CA ILE A 100 -8.70 9.78 10.66
C ILE A 100 -10.07 9.32 10.19
N PHE A 101 -10.31 9.30 8.88
CA PHE A 101 -11.59 8.87 8.33
C PHE A 101 -11.72 7.34 8.18
N GLY A 102 -10.65 6.59 8.49
CA GLY A 102 -10.66 5.12 8.40
C GLY A 102 -10.87 4.60 6.98
N PHE A 103 -10.54 5.38 5.96
CA PHE A 103 -10.72 4.96 4.57
C PHE A 103 -9.80 3.79 4.24
N GLN A 104 -10.33 2.82 3.51
CA GLN A 104 -9.57 1.65 3.10
C GLN A 104 -8.53 2.06 2.04
N ILE A 105 -7.25 2.11 2.44
CA ILE A 105 -6.13 2.60 1.62
C ILE A 105 -6.03 1.88 0.26
N HIS A 106 -6.43 0.61 0.23
CA HIS A 106 -6.54 -0.14 -1.01
C HIS A 106 -7.58 -1.25 -0.88
N GLU A 107 -8.37 -1.40 -1.92
CA GLU A 107 -9.20 -2.57 -2.18
C GLU A 107 -8.63 -3.28 -3.41
N ARG A 108 -8.63 -4.61 -3.40
CA ARG A 108 -8.23 -5.43 -4.55
C ARG A 108 -9.38 -6.33 -4.90
N ASP A 109 -9.83 -6.26 -6.15
CA ASP A 109 -10.76 -7.21 -6.73
C ASP A 109 -10.10 -7.86 -7.95
N PRO A 110 -9.83 -9.18 -7.94
CA PRO A 110 -10.06 -10.10 -6.82
C PRO A 110 -9.10 -9.87 -5.65
N ALA A 111 -9.52 -10.26 -4.44
CA ALA A 111 -8.68 -10.20 -3.25
C ALA A 111 -7.42 -11.08 -3.43
N VAL A 112 -6.24 -10.48 -3.23
CA VAL A 112 -4.96 -11.19 -3.33
C VAL A 112 -4.40 -11.39 -1.93
N ILE A 113 -4.28 -12.65 -1.51
CA ILE A 113 -3.75 -13.07 -0.21
C ILE A 113 -2.36 -13.67 -0.43
N HIS A 114 -1.40 -13.32 0.43
CA HIS A 114 -0.07 -13.91 0.39
C HIS A 114 -0.03 -15.17 1.27
N LEU A 115 0.15 -16.33 0.65
CA LEU A 115 0.32 -17.59 1.36
C LEU A 115 1.75 -17.75 1.86
N ALA A 116 1.92 -18.23 3.09
CA ALA A 116 3.23 -18.56 3.63
C ALA A 116 3.81 -19.78 2.91
N VAL A 117 5.07 -19.70 2.49
CA VAL A 117 5.83 -20.83 1.94
C VAL A 117 7.18 -20.84 2.65
N HIS A 118 7.49 -21.94 3.33
CA HIS A 118 8.73 -22.11 4.05
C HIS A 118 9.05 -23.61 4.21
N LEU A 119 10.31 -23.90 4.54
CA LEU A 119 10.74 -25.26 4.91
C LEU A 119 10.32 -25.59 6.35
N GLU A 120 10.49 -26.85 6.75
CA GLU A 120 10.31 -27.29 8.13
C GLU A 120 11.18 -26.45 9.07
N ASN A 121 10.59 -25.91 10.14
CA ASN A 121 11.22 -24.98 11.09
C ASN A 121 11.78 -23.67 10.47
N GLY A 122 11.55 -23.42 9.17
CA GLY A 122 11.93 -22.18 8.47
C GLY A 122 10.86 -21.08 8.50
N GLN A 123 9.88 -21.20 9.41
CA GLN A 123 8.78 -20.25 9.51
C GLN A 123 9.24 -18.90 10.07
N ARG A 124 8.75 -17.82 9.48
CA ARG A 124 9.07 -16.47 9.95
C ARG A 124 8.22 -16.15 11.19
N VAL A 125 8.89 -16.02 12.33
CA VAL A 125 8.27 -15.66 13.61
C VAL A 125 8.78 -14.29 14.04
N TYR A 126 7.85 -13.35 14.27
CA TYR A 126 8.18 -12.10 14.95
C TYR A 126 8.10 -12.34 16.45
N PHE A 127 8.93 -11.70 17.27
CA PHE A 127 8.84 -11.80 18.72
C PHE A 127 9.34 -10.51 19.37
N THR A 128 8.96 -10.33 20.63
CA THR A 128 9.52 -9.33 21.56
C THR A 128 10.34 -10.08 22.62
N ASP A 129 11.17 -9.38 23.39
CA ASP A 129 11.99 -10.03 24.43
C ASP A 129 11.13 -10.84 25.41
N ASP A 130 9.96 -10.31 25.80
CA ASP A 130 9.02 -11.00 26.69
C ASP A 130 8.36 -12.25 26.06
N THR A 131 8.22 -12.30 24.73
CA THR A 131 7.50 -13.37 24.02
C THR A 131 8.42 -14.35 23.29
N ALA A 132 9.74 -14.12 23.32
CA ALA A 132 10.72 -14.93 22.60
C ALA A 132 10.69 -16.39 23.05
N LEU A 133 10.67 -16.63 24.36
CA LEU A 133 10.69 -17.98 24.92
C LEU A 133 9.41 -18.76 24.57
N ASP A 134 8.25 -18.13 24.75
CA ASP A 134 6.96 -18.75 24.44
C ASP A 134 6.83 -19.06 22.94
N ARG A 135 7.25 -18.14 22.06
CA ARG A 135 7.20 -18.37 20.61
C ARG A 135 8.24 -19.39 20.11
N ALA A 136 9.32 -19.61 20.83
CA ALA A 136 10.29 -20.65 20.52
C ALA A 136 9.75 -22.05 20.87
N ILE A 137 9.01 -22.15 21.97
CA ILE A 137 8.36 -23.41 22.41
C ILE A 137 7.11 -23.68 21.56
N ASN A 138 6.27 -22.66 21.38
CA ASN A 138 4.99 -22.72 20.69
C ASN A 138 4.98 -21.75 19.50
N PRO A 139 5.53 -22.16 18.34
CA PRO A 139 5.56 -21.28 17.19
C PRO A 139 4.13 -20.95 16.69
N PRO A 140 3.88 -19.72 16.25
CA PRO A 140 2.59 -19.34 15.71
C PRO A 140 2.29 -20.10 14.43
N LYS A 141 1.05 -20.55 14.28
CA LYS A 141 0.60 -21.25 13.09
C LYS A 141 0.63 -20.35 11.86
N THR A 142 1.17 -20.89 10.77
CA THR A 142 1.17 -20.24 9.46
C THR A 142 0.03 -20.79 8.61
N THR A 143 -0.29 -20.11 7.50
CA THR A 143 -1.26 -20.63 6.54
C THR A 143 -0.82 -21.97 5.94
N LEU A 144 0.47 -22.30 5.97
CA LEU A 144 1.01 -23.55 5.42
C LEU A 144 0.88 -24.69 6.43
N THR A 145 1.26 -24.46 7.68
CA THR A 145 1.13 -25.47 8.74
C THR A 145 -0.33 -25.87 8.93
N GLU A 146 -1.24 -24.90 8.87
CA GLU A 146 -2.68 -25.16 8.97
C GLU A 146 -3.27 -25.82 7.74
N PHE A 147 -2.69 -25.62 6.56
CA PHE A 147 -3.09 -26.42 5.41
C PHE A 147 -2.76 -27.91 5.62
N PHE A 148 -1.60 -28.23 6.20
CA PHE A 148 -1.26 -29.60 6.55
C PHE A 148 -2.18 -30.15 7.66
N GLU A 149 -2.47 -29.37 8.69
CA GLU A 149 -3.44 -29.77 9.72
C GLU A 149 -4.84 -30.01 9.12
N LEU A 150 -5.28 -29.16 8.18
CA LEU A 150 -6.54 -29.29 7.47
C LEU A 150 -6.58 -30.58 6.65
N CYS A 151 -5.51 -30.90 5.92
CA CYS A 151 -5.40 -32.14 5.17
C CYS A 151 -5.42 -33.38 6.07
N ASN A 152 -4.89 -33.28 7.30
CA ASN A 152 -4.83 -34.39 8.25
C ASN A 152 -6.16 -34.65 9.01
N ARG A 153 -7.20 -33.83 8.79
CA ARG A 153 -8.50 -34.06 9.44
C ARG A 153 -9.20 -35.28 8.84
N ALA A 154 -9.83 -36.07 9.71
CA ALA A 154 -10.60 -37.25 9.32
C ALA A 154 -12.05 -36.93 8.88
N ASP A 155 -12.41 -35.64 8.77
CA ASP A 155 -13.72 -35.18 8.35
C ASP A 155 -13.82 -35.00 6.84
N ALA A 156 -15.02 -34.76 6.33
CA ALA A 156 -15.26 -34.51 4.91
C ALA A 156 -14.49 -33.27 4.40
N PHE A 157 -14.18 -32.32 5.28
CA PHE A 157 -13.40 -31.12 4.94
C PHE A 157 -11.93 -31.44 4.72
N GLY A 158 -11.33 -32.33 5.53
CA GLY A 158 -9.96 -32.80 5.30
C GLY A 158 -9.83 -33.61 4.02
N ALA A 159 -10.79 -34.52 3.76
CA ALA A 159 -10.84 -35.25 2.50
C ALA A 159 -10.96 -34.31 1.29
N PHE A 160 -11.77 -33.24 1.39
CA PHE A 160 -11.87 -32.23 0.34
C PHE A 160 -10.58 -31.40 0.21
N ALA A 161 -9.95 -30.99 1.31
CA ALA A 161 -8.72 -30.22 1.29
C ALA A 161 -7.55 -30.97 0.63
N GLN A 162 -7.46 -32.29 0.80
CA GLN A 162 -6.48 -33.13 0.13
C GLN A 162 -6.61 -33.13 -1.40
N THR A 163 -7.77 -32.76 -1.94
CA THR A 163 -7.98 -32.64 -3.40
C THR A 163 -7.50 -31.30 -3.97
N LEU A 164 -7.17 -30.33 -3.12
CA LEU A 164 -6.82 -28.97 -3.51
C LEU A 164 -5.31 -28.74 -3.50
N LEU A 165 -4.82 -27.93 -4.44
CA LEU A 165 -3.49 -27.35 -4.33
C LEU A 165 -3.48 -26.27 -3.26
N TYR A 166 -2.33 -26.05 -2.63
CA TYR A 166 -2.18 -25.02 -1.60
C TYR A 166 -2.63 -23.63 -2.05
N SER A 167 -2.38 -23.27 -3.32
CA SER A 167 -2.82 -22.01 -3.93
C SER A 167 -4.34 -21.88 -4.11
N GLU A 168 -5.08 -22.99 -4.12
CA GLU A 168 -6.52 -23.04 -4.34
C GLU A 168 -7.32 -23.03 -3.03
N VAL A 169 -6.68 -23.37 -1.92
CA VAL A 169 -7.28 -23.39 -0.58
C VAL A 169 -8.00 -22.08 -0.23
N PRO A 170 -7.44 -20.88 -0.49
CA PRO A 170 -8.12 -19.61 -0.16
C PRO A 170 -9.41 -19.35 -0.92
N ARG A 171 -9.69 -20.12 -1.99
CA ARG A 171 -10.95 -20.03 -2.73
C ARG A 171 -12.12 -20.66 -1.97
N TYR A 172 -11.83 -21.61 -1.09
CA TYR A 172 -12.84 -22.41 -0.38
C TYR A 172 -12.78 -22.25 1.14
N PHE A 173 -11.60 -21.92 1.67
CA PHE A 173 -11.36 -21.79 3.11
C PHE A 173 -10.84 -20.39 3.44
N THR A 174 -11.38 -19.81 4.51
CA THR A 174 -10.96 -18.50 5.02
C THR A 174 -10.11 -18.68 6.26
N TRP A 175 -8.96 -18.01 6.28
CA TRP A 175 -8.12 -17.92 7.46
C TRP A 175 -8.75 -17.00 8.51
N ALA A 176 -9.21 -17.56 9.62
CA ALA A 176 -9.76 -16.79 10.74
C ALA A 176 -8.76 -16.76 11.90
N GLN A 177 -8.11 -15.62 12.12
CA GLN A 177 -7.39 -15.41 13.39
C GLN A 177 -8.43 -15.05 14.45
N SER A 178 -8.69 -15.97 15.38
CA SER A 178 -9.50 -15.65 16.55
C SER A 178 -8.78 -14.59 17.38
N LYS A 179 -9.28 -13.36 17.32
CA LYS A 179 -9.31 -12.35 18.40
C LYS A 179 -10.07 -11.11 17.92
N ASN A 180 -11.30 -10.98 18.43
CA ASN A 180 -12.13 -9.76 18.56
C ASN A 180 -11.75 -8.54 17.70
N GLY A 181 -12.57 -8.18 16.70
CA GLY A 181 -12.65 -6.81 16.18
C GLY A 181 -12.93 -6.64 14.68
N CYS A 182 -14.14 -6.12 14.40
CA CYS A 182 -14.63 -5.50 13.15
C CYS A 182 -15.09 -6.40 11.97
N PRO A 183 -16.29 -6.14 11.40
CA PRO A 183 -16.91 -7.00 10.40
C PRO A 183 -16.42 -6.63 9.00
N ALA A 184 -15.62 -7.50 8.38
CA ALA A 184 -15.41 -7.45 6.94
C ALA A 184 -16.31 -8.50 6.26
N SER A 185 -17.28 -7.98 5.50
CA SER A 185 -18.07 -8.60 4.43
C SER A 185 -18.54 -10.05 4.62
N ALA A 186 -19.85 -10.20 4.81
CA ALA A 186 -20.55 -11.47 4.81
C ALA A 186 -20.45 -12.16 3.44
N ARG A 187 -19.48 -13.06 3.29
CA ARG A 187 -19.60 -14.22 2.38
C ARG A 187 -19.29 -15.47 3.20
N HIS A 188 -20.35 -16.21 3.50
CA HIS A 188 -20.39 -17.48 4.24
C HIS A 188 -19.60 -17.49 5.55
N ARG A 189 -20.26 -16.97 6.59
CA ARG A 189 -19.92 -17.22 7.99
C ARG A 189 -20.16 -18.70 8.27
N LEU A 190 -19.11 -19.51 8.36
CA LEU A 190 -19.18 -20.85 8.93
C LEU A 190 -18.47 -20.82 10.28
N MET A 191 -19.29 -20.80 11.32
CA MET A 191 -18.90 -21.19 12.67
C MET A 191 -18.59 -22.70 12.66
N PRO A 192 -17.59 -23.13 13.43
CA PRO A 192 -17.80 -24.26 14.31
C PRO A 192 -17.61 -23.81 15.76
N SER A 193 -18.66 -24.00 16.53
CA SER A 193 -18.67 -24.01 17.99
C SER A 193 -17.57 -24.93 18.54
N PHE A 194 -16.73 -24.37 19.41
CA PHE A 194 -15.87 -25.14 20.31
C PHE A 194 -16.62 -25.31 21.64
N ILE A 195 -16.71 -26.55 22.12
CA ILE A 195 -16.51 -26.81 23.57
C ILE A 195 -15.00 -26.93 23.75
#